data_AF-A0A0D6TER7-F1
#
_entry.id   AF-A0A0D6TER7-F1
#
_cell.length_a   1.000
_cell.length_b   1.000
_cell.length_c   1.000
_cell.angle_alpha   90.00
_cell.angle_beta   90.00
_cell.angle_gamma   90.00
#
_symmetry.space_group_name_H-M   'P 1'
#
loop_
_entity.id
_entity.type
_entity.pdbx_description
1 polymer ?
#
loop_
_entity_poly.entity_id
_entity_poly.type
_entity_poly.pdbx_seq_one_letter_code
_entity_poly.pdbx_strand_id
1 'polypeptide(L)'
;MKRPMLAAIALAFLALPAVAQVPLSQETYINDRLVQARVADMLRRGCPDISARMIRAFSEARALKRYALDQGYSETEIETFLDSREDRRRIYAEADRYMVQNGVVNGQPETFCRLGRDEIARQTVAGSLLSAR
;
A
#
# COMPACT_ATOMS: atom_id res chain seq x y z
N MET A 1 -55.65 -38.33 22.58
CA MET A 1 -55.38 -38.63 21.16
C MET A 1 -55.14 -37.32 20.41
N LYS A 2 -53.98 -37.18 19.75
CA LYS A 2 -53.73 -36.44 18.46
C LYS A 2 -54.10 -34.94 18.45
N ARG A 3 -53.24 -33.93 18.23
CA ARG A 3 -51.90 -33.76 17.62
C ARG A 3 -51.41 -32.33 17.98
N PRO A 4 -50.12 -32.09 18.25
CA PRO A 4 -49.53 -30.75 18.20
C PRO A 4 -48.95 -30.50 16.79
N MET A 5 -49.17 -29.34 16.16
CA MET A 5 -48.37 -28.97 14.97
C MET A 5 -48.28 -27.45 14.75
N LEU A 6 -47.07 -26.96 15.04
CA LEU A 6 -46.25 -26.03 14.25
C LEU A 6 -46.72 -24.56 14.11
N ALA A 7 -46.20 -23.72 15.01
CA ALA A 7 -45.98 -22.31 14.74
C ALA A 7 -44.73 -22.14 13.85
N ALA A 8 -44.93 -21.70 12.60
CA ALA A 8 -43.83 -21.35 11.70
C ALA A 8 -43.30 -19.95 12.05
N ILE A 9 -42.17 -19.90 12.75
CA ILE A 9 -41.43 -18.65 12.98
C ILE A 9 -40.63 -18.35 11.70
N ALA A 10 -41.11 -17.40 10.91
CA ALA A 10 -40.37 -16.85 9.79
C ALA A 10 -39.19 -16.01 10.31
N LEU A 11 -37.97 -16.56 10.26
CA LEU A 11 -36.75 -15.77 10.42
C LEU A 11 -36.58 -14.88 9.19
N ALA A 12 -37.01 -13.62 9.29
CA ALA A 12 -36.62 -12.59 8.34
C ALA A 12 -35.12 -12.30 8.54
N PHE A 13 -34.26 -12.87 7.69
CA PHE A 13 -32.88 -12.44 7.54
C PHE A 13 -32.90 -10.98 7.05
N LEU A 14 -32.67 -10.03 7.94
CA LEU A 14 -32.35 -8.66 7.56
C LEU A 14 -30.99 -8.71 6.84
N ALA A 15 -31.02 -8.68 5.51
CA ALA A 15 -29.83 -8.41 4.71
C ALA A 15 -29.36 -7.00 5.08
N LEU A 16 -28.35 -6.90 5.95
CA LEU A 16 -27.64 -5.64 6.14
C LEU A 16 -27.05 -5.25 4.77
N PRO A 17 -27.17 -3.98 4.37
CA PRO A 17 -26.54 -3.53 3.14
C PRO A 17 -25.04 -3.79 3.27
N ALA A 18 -24.49 -4.58 2.35
CA ALA A 18 -23.04 -4.64 2.19
C ALA A 18 -22.61 -3.22 1.81
N VAL A 19 -22.00 -2.50 2.75
CA VAL A 19 -21.23 -1.29 2.43
C VAL A 19 -20.13 -1.75 1.50
N ALA A 20 -20.29 -1.46 0.22
CA ALA A 20 -19.30 -1.78 -0.78
C ALA A 20 -18.01 -1.06 -0.39
N GLN A 21 -16.97 -1.84 -0.05
CA GLN A 21 -15.66 -1.30 0.23
C GLN A 21 -15.16 -0.56 -1.02
N VAL A 22 -14.46 0.56 -0.84
CA VAL A 22 -13.79 1.20 -1.98
C VAL A 22 -12.83 0.18 -2.61
N PRO A 23 -12.68 0.13 -3.94
CA PRO A 23 -11.69 -0.76 -4.54
C PRO A 23 -10.29 -0.48 -3.97
N LEU A 24 -9.45 -1.52 -3.80
CA LEU A 24 -8.06 -1.36 -3.34
C LEU A 24 -7.26 -0.36 -4.19
N SER A 25 -7.60 -0.20 -5.46
CA SER A 25 -7.02 0.80 -6.36
C SER A 25 -7.35 2.25 -6.01
N GLN A 26 -8.37 2.48 -5.18
CA GLN A 26 -8.86 3.78 -4.72
C GLN A 26 -8.67 3.98 -3.21
N GLU A 27 -8.21 2.98 -2.47
CA GLU A 27 -7.94 3.10 -1.03
C GLU A 27 -6.66 3.92 -0.83
N THR A 28 -6.81 5.18 -0.41
CA THR A 28 -5.72 6.16 -0.38
C THR A 28 -4.56 5.72 0.51
N TYR A 29 -4.83 5.15 1.68
CA TYR A 29 -3.77 4.77 2.62
C TYR A 29 -2.83 3.70 2.04
N ILE A 30 -3.38 2.68 1.39
CA ILE A 30 -2.66 1.60 0.72
C ILE A 30 -1.89 2.15 -0.47
N ASN A 31 -2.53 2.96 -1.31
CA ASN A 31 -1.87 3.50 -2.49
C ASN A 31 -0.72 4.44 -2.13
N ASP A 32 -0.91 5.35 -1.18
CA ASP A 32 0.14 6.27 -0.71
C ASP A 32 1.35 5.49 -0.16
N ARG A 33 1.10 4.43 0.62
CA ARG A 33 2.18 3.58 1.15
C ARG A 33 2.93 2.82 0.06
N LEU A 34 2.23 2.32 -0.96
CA LEU A 34 2.85 1.65 -2.11
C LEU A 34 3.66 2.62 -2.97
N VAL A 35 3.16 3.84 -3.18
CA VAL A 35 3.89 4.93 -3.85
C VAL A 35 5.16 5.26 -3.07
N GLN A 36 5.07 5.45 -1.76
CA GLN A 36 6.23 5.77 -0.91
C GLN A 36 7.24 4.61 -0.84
N ALA A 37 6.78 3.36 -0.83
CA ALA A 37 7.66 2.20 -0.95
C ALA A 37 8.40 2.17 -2.30
N ARG A 38 7.72 2.54 -3.40
CA ARG A 38 8.33 2.67 -4.72
C ARG A 38 9.34 3.82 -4.77
N VAL A 39 9.04 4.97 -4.17
CA VAL A 39 9.97 6.09 -4.01
C VAL A 39 11.24 5.63 -3.28
N ALA A 40 11.09 4.92 -2.16
CA ALA A 40 12.23 4.37 -1.43
C ALA A 40 13.08 3.40 -2.28
N ASP A 41 12.44 2.52 -3.05
CA ASP A 41 13.14 1.59 -3.96
C ASP A 41 13.90 2.32 -5.07
N MET A 42 13.34 3.41 -5.62
CA MET A 42 14.03 4.21 -6.63
C MET A 42 15.22 4.97 -6.03
N LEU A 43 15.06 5.57 -4.85
CA LEU A 43 16.12 6.31 -4.16
C LEU A 43 17.34 5.43 -3.84
N ARG A 44 17.12 4.23 -3.27
CA ARG A 44 18.25 3.30 -3.00
C ARG A 44 18.93 2.78 -4.27
N ARG A 45 18.22 2.74 -5.40
CA ARG A 45 18.77 2.27 -6.68
C ARG A 45 19.54 3.38 -7.39
N GLY A 46 19.08 4.62 -7.27
CA GLY A 46 19.72 5.80 -7.85
C GLY A 46 20.85 6.39 -7.00
N CYS A 47 20.92 6.07 -5.70
CA CYS A 47 21.96 6.55 -4.80
C CYS A 47 22.81 5.39 -4.21
N PRO A 48 24.13 5.34 -4.46
CA PRO A 48 24.99 4.29 -3.92
C PRO A 48 25.17 4.33 -2.39
N ASP A 49 24.97 5.50 -1.77
CA ASP A 49 25.18 5.72 -0.33
C ASP A 49 23.90 5.50 0.51
N ILE A 50 22.81 5.03 -0.11
CA ILE A 50 21.55 4.76 0.58
C ILE A 50 21.21 3.28 0.46
N SER A 51 20.81 2.69 1.57
CA SER A 51 20.40 1.28 1.65
C SER A 51 18.99 1.14 2.22
N ALA A 52 18.31 0.05 1.85
CA ALA A 52 17.00 -0.26 2.39
C ALA A 52 17.12 -0.88 3.79
N ARG A 53 16.25 -0.46 4.71
CA ARG A 53 16.02 -1.15 5.98
C ARG A 53 15.11 -2.36 5.73
N MET A 54 15.67 -3.46 5.24
CA MET A 54 14.89 -4.62 4.77
C MET A 54 13.91 -5.16 5.82
N ILE A 55 14.31 -5.23 7.09
CA ILE A 55 13.42 -5.68 8.18
C ILE A 55 12.22 -4.74 8.33
N ARG A 56 12.44 -3.42 8.28
CA ARG A 56 11.37 -2.41 8.33
C ARG A 56 10.45 -2.52 7.12
N ALA A 57 11.00 -2.59 5.91
CA ALA A 57 10.22 -2.74 4.68
C ALA A 57 9.31 -3.98 4.71
N PHE A 58 9.83 -5.13 5.17
CA PHE A 58 9.04 -6.34 5.32
C PHE A 58 7.95 -6.21 6.40
N SER A 59 8.26 -5.54 7.51
CA SER A 59 7.29 -5.28 8.58
C SER A 59 6.16 -4.37 8.11
N GLU A 60 6.48 -3.27 7.41
CA GLU A 60 5.49 -2.34 6.85
C GLU A 60 4.60 -3.03 5.80
N ALA A 61 5.18 -3.84 4.90
CA ALA A 61 4.42 -4.62 3.93
C ALA A 61 3.42 -5.58 4.61
N ARG A 62 3.85 -6.28 5.68
CA ARG A 62 2.95 -7.14 6.47
C ARG A 62 1.88 -6.34 7.22
N ALA A 63 2.24 -5.17 7.75
CA ALA A 63 1.28 -4.28 8.40
C ALA A 63 0.22 -3.78 7.40
N LEU A 64 0.63 -3.45 6.17
CA LEU A 64 -0.28 -3.00 5.12
C LEU A 64 -1.22 -4.11 4.65
N LYS A 65 -0.71 -5.35 4.47
CA LYS A 65 -1.56 -6.51 4.19
C LYS A 65 -2.60 -6.71 5.31
N ARG A 66 -2.17 -6.66 6.57
CA ARG A 66 -3.10 -6.78 7.72
C ARG A 66 -4.14 -5.67 7.74
N TYR A 67 -3.75 -4.43 7.50
CA TYR A 67 -4.68 -3.31 7.39
C TYR A 67 -5.77 -3.58 6.34
N ALA A 68 -5.40 -4.06 5.15
CA ALA A 68 -6.37 -4.40 4.11
C ALA A 68 -7.33 -5.52 4.57
N LEU A 69 -6.80 -6.58 5.20
CA LEU A 69 -7.63 -7.65 5.77
C LEU A 69 -8.59 -7.12 6.84
N ASP A 70 -8.13 -6.22 7.72
CA ASP A 70 -8.94 -5.61 8.78
C ASP A 70 -10.01 -4.67 8.22
N GLN A 71 -9.80 -4.09 7.03
CA GLN A 71 -10.83 -3.33 6.29
C GLN A 71 -11.86 -4.24 5.58
N GLY A 72 -11.64 -5.55 5.60
CA GLY A 72 -12.56 -6.55 5.05
C GLY A 72 -12.25 -6.98 3.62
N TYR A 73 -11.09 -6.60 3.06
CA TYR A 73 -10.64 -7.14 1.78
C TYR A 73 -10.20 -8.60 1.96
N SER A 74 -10.54 -9.46 1.00
CA SER A 74 -10.06 -10.84 0.98
C SER A 74 -8.61 -10.94 0.50
N GLU A 75 -7.94 -12.05 0.82
CA GLU A 75 -6.59 -12.30 0.30
C GLU A 75 -6.55 -12.32 -1.22
N THR A 76 -7.56 -12.90 -1.87
CA THR A 76 -7.66 -12.95 -3.34
C THR A 76 -7.83 -11.56 -3.95
N GLU A 77 -8.58 -10.65 -3.33
CA GLU A 77 -8.69 -9.26 -3.80
C GLU A 77 -7.34 -8.54 -3.68
N ILE A 78 -6.62 -8.74 -2.58
CA ILE A 78 -5.29 -8.17 -2.37
C ILE A 78 -4.32 -8.70 -3.43
N GLU A 79 -4.29 -10.01 -3.67
CA GLU A 79 -3.42 -10.62 -4.68
C GLU A 79 -3.76 -10.12 -6.09
N THR A 80 -5.05 -10.09 -6.45
CA THR A 80 -5.52 -9.57 -7.75
C THR A 80 -5.07 -8.12 -7.95
N PHE A 81 -5.16 -7.29 -6.91
CA PHE A 81 -4.70 -5.91 -6.93
C PHE A 81 -3.18 -5.82 -7.10
N LEU A 82 -2.39 -6.61 -6.38
CA LEU A 82 -0.93 -6.61 -6.48
C LEU A 82 -0.43 -7.11 -7.85
N ASP A 83 -1.16 -8.03 -8.48
CA ASP A 83 -0.85 -8.57 -9.80
C ASP A 83 -1.29 -7.66 -10.96
N SER A 84 -2.21 -6.73 -10.70
CA SER A 84 -2.72 -5.77 -11.66
C SER A 84 -1.60 -4.92 -12.27
N ARG A 85 -1.37 -5.13 -13.58
CA ARG A 85 -0.39 -4.32 -14.34
C ARG A 85 -0.82 -2.86 -14.44
N GLU A 86 -2.12 -2.60 -14.43
CA GLU A 86 -2.67 -1.25 -14.49
C GLU A 86 -2.39 -0.48 -13.20
N ASP A 87 -2.71 -1.08 -12.05
CA ASP A 87 -2.45 -0.46 -10.74
C ASP A 87 -0.96 -0.24 -10.51
N ARG A 88 -0.13 -1.24 -10.87
CA ARG A 88 1.33 -1.08 -10.79
C ARG A 88 1.83 0.09 -11.64
N ARG A 89 1.31 0.27 -12.87
CA ARG A 89 1.68 1.42 -13.72
C ARG A 89 1.26 2.74 -13.10
N ARG A 90 0.06 2.82 -12.53
CA ARG A 90 -0.44 4.04 -11.86
C ARG A 90 0.43 4.41 -10.66
N ILE A 91 0.69 3.44 -9.77
CA ILE A 91 1.56 3.64 -8.59
C ILE A 91 2.96 4.09 -9.02
N TYR A 92 3.52 3.50 -10.07
CA TYR A 92 4.85 3.86 -10.55
C TYR A 92 4.88 5.25 -11.16
N ALA A 93 3.86 5.61 -11.97
CA ALA A 93 3.76 6.95 -12.54
C ALA A 93 3.61 8.04 -11.46
N GLU A 94 2.92 7.73 -10.37
CA GLU A 94 2.79 8.64 -9.23
C GLU A 94 4.10 8.78 -8.45
N ALA A 95 4.81 7.67 -8.20
CA ALA A 95 6.15 7.72 -7.60
C ALA A 95 7.15 8.49 -8.49
N ASP A 96 7.12 8.27 -9.81
CA ASP A 96 7.98 9.00 -10.76
C ASP A 96 7.67 10.51 -10.73
N ARG A 97 6.39 10.88 -10.68
CA ARG A 97 5.96 12.28 -10.54
C ARG A 97 6.48 12.89 -9.25
N TYR A 98 6.35 12.17 -8.12
CA TYR A 98 6.88 12.61 -6.83
C TYR A 98 8.38 12.87 -6.92
N MET A 99 9.14 11.95 -7.51
CA MET A 99 10.60 12.09 -7.67
C MET A 99 10.96 13.34 -8.47
N VAL A 100 10.32 13.56 -9.63
CA VAL A 100 10.58 14.74 -10.48
C VAL A 100 10.20 16.05 -9.77
N GLN A 101 9.03 16.08 -9.11
CA GLN A 101 8.59 17.25 -8.36
C GLN A 101 9.53 17.63 -7.22
N ASN A 102 10.24 16.64 -6.66
CA ASN A 102 11.24 16.83 -5.61
C ASN A 102 12.67 17.01 -6.15
N GLY A 103 12.80 17.24 -7.47
CA GLY A 103 14.07 17.64 -8.11
C GLY A 103 15.03 16.48 -8.36
N VAL A 104 14.51 15.26 -8.55
CA VAL A 104 15.30 14.13 -9.06
C VAL A 104 15.43 14.26 -10.57
N VAL A 105 16.66 14.08 -11.06
CA VAL A 105 16.97 14.06 -12.49
C VAL A 105 17.57 12.72 -12.86
N ASN A 106 16.95 12.05 -13.85
CA ASN A 106 17.45 10.78 -14.36
C ASN A 106 18.89 10.92 -14.88
N GLY A 107 19.75 9.97 -14.50
CA GLY A 107 21.17 10.01 -14.85
C GLY A 107 22.03 10.89 -13.93
N GLN A 108 21.47 11.53 -12.90
CA GLN A 108 22.22 12.30 -11.90
C GLN A 108 22.05 11.70 -10.50
N PRO A 109 22.90 10.72 -10.10
CA PRO A 109 22.81 10.03 -8.80
C PRO A 109 22.75 10.96 -7.59
N GLU A 110 23.41 12.12 -7.67
CA GLU A 110 23.47 13.12 -6.60
C GLU A 110 22.08 13.66 -6.25
N THR A 111 21.19 13.78 -7.24
CA THR A 111 19.82 14.24 -7.02
C THR A 111 18.98 13.20 -6.28
N PHE A 112 19.18 11.91 -6.55
CA PHE A 112 18.58 10.81 -5.79
C PHE A 112 19.11 10.79 -4.36
N CYS A 113 20.43 10.94 -4.18
CA CYS A 113 21.04 10.95 -2.86
C CYS A 113 20.56 12.13 -2.00
N ARG A 114 20.44 13.32 -2.59
CA ARG A 114 19.89 14.50 -1.91
C ARG A 114 18.48 14.22 -1.41
N LEU A 115 17.56 13.85 -2.31
CA LEU A 115 16.19 13.57 -1.91
C LEU A 115 16.13 12.44 -0.88
N GLY A 116 16.89 11.36 -1.06
CA GLY A 116 16.87 10.24 -0.14
C GLY A 116 17.33 10.60 1.28
N ARG A 117 18.37 11.45 1.41
CA ARG A 117 18.78 11.99 2.71
C ARG A 117 17.71 12.89 3.32
N ASP A 118 17.06 13.72 2.50
CA ASP A 118 15.98 14.60 2.95
C ASP A 118 14.77 13.78 3.47
N GLU A 119 14.37 12.72 2.76
CA GLU A 119 13.31 11.80 3.17
C GLU A 119 13.66 11.12 4.51
N ILE A 120 14.89 10.62 4.67
CA ILE A 120 15.38 10.00 5.91
C ILE A 120 15.34 11.00 7.07
N ALA A 121 15.84 12.22 6.85
CA ALA A 121 15.88 13.26 7.87
C ALA A 121 14.47 13.69 8.33
N ARG A 122 13.51 13.77 7.39
CA ARG A 122 12.10 14.06 7.68
C ARG A 122 11.32 12.88 8.25
N GLN A 123 11.92 11.69 8.29
CA GLN A 123 11.26 10.45 8.74
C GLN A 123 9.93 10.18 8.02
N THR A 124 9.88 10.50 6.71
CA THR A 124 8.71 10.18 5.89
C THR A 124 8.52 8.67 5.77
N VAL A 125 7.41 8.22 5.17
CA VAL A 125 7.23 6.79 4.90
C VAL A 125 8.41 6.26 4.07
N ALA A 126 8.77 6.90 2.95
CA ALA A 126 9.92 6.50 2.15
C ALA A 126 11.23 6.54 2.97
N GLY A 127 11.47 7.62 3.72
CA GLY A 127 12.67 7.79 4.54
C GLY A 127 12.81 6.75 5.65
N SER A 128 11.70 6.33 6.26
CA SER A 128 11.67 5.30 7.30
C SER A 128 12.10 3.92 6.80
N LEU A 129 11.98 3.69 5.49
CA LEU A 129 12.41 2.47 4.81
C LEU A 129 13.89 2.52 4.40
N LEU A 130 14.57 3.64 4.59
CA LEU A 130 15.93 3.90 4.12
C LEU A 130 16.89 4.18 5.27
N SER A 131 18.17 3.93 5.01
CA SER A 131 19.29 4.34 5.84
C SER A 131 20.36 4.95 4.94
N ALA A 132 20.90 6.08 5.36
CA ALA A 132 22.17 6.57 4.83
C ALA A 132 23.29 5.67 5.36
N ARG A 133 24.30 5.45 4.54
CA ARG A 133 25.56 4.80 4.91
C ARG A 133 26.50 5.79 5.58
#